data_AF-A0A944MVW5-F1
#
_entry.id   AF-A0A944MVW5-F1
#
_cell.length_a   1.000
_cell.length_b   1.000
_cell.length_c   1.000
_cell.angle_alpha   90.00
_cell.angle_beta   90.00
_cell.angle_gamma   90.00
#
_symmetry.space_group_name_H-M   'P 1'
#
loop_
_entity.id
_entity.type
_entity.pdbx_description
1 polymer ?
#
loop_
_entity_poly.entity_id
_entity_poly.type
_entity_poly.pdbx_seq_one_letter_code
_entity_poly.pdbx_strand_id
1 'polypeptide(L)'
;MFFATSRLGSRKNSISQSESNLKDVTDELAHPSRVLFTEEVILGICMVITGLLYAFAQMPGTVLSTASASKSFMTQSVAGFAPASSVESDSVGMPLVNAAQPMLTALRKANKLEKNRDFSPTTQAAWEAVHKECKELANRFVRIHDKSLPLWIHDAEKQRVVTLEAKLQTMLGDTRDMIHSLRMRSLSPEAQTALKTPAADRTEEQTDLATHAAKTTAVSWETAAGILAEPQRTAAENLCALFADAKNNSRGISNCRDIINYDYWMAVSTIGSTPDGIKAREALQRARRAAQGEDFKTAQSAYEEGLTALQASLIENPTLRNQPAIIEEIDSQVDNYRNVVEEQGKQFDNAYSVENVLRKNS
;
A
#
# COMPACT_ATOMS: atom_id res chain seq x y z
N MET A 1 -65.34 -0.86 6.55
CA MET A 1 -66.37 -1.73 7.16
C MET A 1 -65.66 -2.62 8.17
N PHE A 2 -66.18 -2.66 9.40
CA PHE A 2 -65.72 -3.40 10.60
C PHE A 2 -64.51 -2.88 11.41
N PHE A 3 -64.88 -2.46 12.62
CA PHE A 3 -64.12 -2.13 13.82
C PHE A 3 -63.84 -3.38 14.66
N ALA A 4 -62.77 -3.32 15.49
CA ALA A 4 -62.69 -3.65 16.93
C ALA A 4 -61.19 -3.84 17.29
N THR A 5 -60.47 -3.03 18.10
CA THR A 5 -60.63 -2.57 19.51
C THR A 5 -60.85 -3.76 20.46
N SER A 6 -60.22 -3.99 21.61
CA SER A 6 -59.46 -3.22 22.61
C SER A 6 -58.73 -4.23 23.52
N ARG A 7 -57.71 -3.87 24.31
CA ARG A 7 -57.78 -3.61 25.78
C ARG A 7 -56.36 -3.89 26.35
N LEU A 8 -55.80 -3.27 27.40
CA LEU A 8 -56.18 -2.21 28.32
C LEU A 8 -54.93 -1.82 29.17
N GLY A 9 -54.90 -0.58 29.69
CA GLY A 9 -54.26 -0.21 30.97
C GLY A 9 -52.89 0.49 30.87
N SER A 10 -52.71 1.83 30.93
CA SER A 10 -53.02 2.80 32.02
C SER A 10 -52.28 2.42 33.31
N ARG A 11 -51.39 3.22 33.94
CA ARG A 11 -51.55 4.63 34.36
C ARG A 11 -50.25 5.14 35.03
N LYS A 12 -49.98 6.46 34.90
CA LYS A 12 -49.46 7.42 35.91
C LYS A 12 -48.01 7.34 36.45
N ASN A 13 -47.29 8.46 36.29
CA ASN A 13 -46.65 9.33 37.32
C ASN A 13 -45.43 10.05 36.69
N SER A 14 -44.95 11.23 37.09
CA SER A 14 -45.43 12.38 37.86
C SER A 14 -44.33 13.45 37.73
N ILE A 15 -44.72 14.72 37.78
CA ILE A 15 -43.85 15.91 37.75
C ILE A 15 -43.00 16.01 39.03
N SER A 16 -41.72 16.35 38.95
CA SER A 16 -41.11 17.56 39.58
C SER A 16 -39.57 17.54 39.63
N GLN A 17 -38.98 18.68 39.23
CA GLN A 17 -37.78 19.37 39.72
C GLN A 17 -36.89 18.69 40.79
N SER A 18 -35.56 18.75 40.63
CA SER A 18 -34.69 19.69 41.39
C SER A 18 -33.20 19.47 41.13
N GLU A 19 -32.47 20.58 41.21
CA GLU A 19 -31.02 20.73 41.16
C GLU A 19 -30.25 20.03 42.30
N SER A 20 -28.97 19.76 42.01
CA SER A 20 -27.80 19.88 42.90
C SER A 20 -27.43 18.75 43.88
N ASN A 21 -26.10 18.60 43.98
CA ASN A 21 -25.27 17.85 44.95
C ASN A 21 -25.16 16.34 44.68
N LEU A 22 -24.05 15.79 44.20
CA LEU A 22 -22.64 15.88 44.65
C LEU A 22 -22.48 15.30 46.07
N LYS A 23 -22.16 14.00 46.08
CA LYS A 23 -21.68 13.10 47.14
C LYS A 23 -22.57 11.87 47.35
N ASP A 24 -21.88 10.73 47.44
CA ASP A 24 -22.33 9.40 47.84
C ASP A 24 -23.33 8.68 46.94
N VAL A 25 -22.82 7.92 45.98
CA VAL A 25 -22.81 6.44 46.07
C VAL A 25 -21.59 5.93 45.30
N THR A 26 -20.44 5.92 45.96
CA THR A 26 -19.37 4.97 45.67
C THR A 26 -19.71 3.70 46.41
N ASP A 27 -20.24 2.69 45.73
CA ASP A 27 -19.86 1.30 46.04
C ASP A 27 -20.32 0.33 44.94
N GLU A 28 -19.41 -0.60 44.66
CA GLU A 28 -19.62 -1.90 44.05
C GLU A 28 -20.07 -1.97 42.58
N LEU A 29 -19.08 -1.98 41.67
CA LEU A 29 -18.73 -3.15 40.84
C LEU A 29 -17.64 -2.76 39.83
N ALA A 30 -16.39 -2.73 40.28
CA ALA A 30 -15.21 -2.59 39.43
C ALA A 30 -14.15 -3.60 39.84
N HIS A 31 -13.94 -4.63 39.00
CA HIS A 31 -12.81 -5.57 39.04
C HIS A 31 -12.58 -6.12 37.61
N PRO A 32 -11.35 -6.57 37.25
CA PRO A 32 -10.19 -5.70 37.01
C PRO A 32 -9.40 -6.12 35.75
N SER A 33 -9.01 -5.17 34.89
CA SER A 33 -7.97 -5.42 33.87
C SER A 33 -7.28 -4.12 33.45
N ARG A 34 -6.50 -3.57 34.38
CA ARG A 34 -5.40 -2.65 34.05
C ARG A 34 -4.14 -3.16 34.74
N VAL A 35 -3.21 -3.63 33.92
CA VAL A 35 -1.84 -3.94 34.34
C VAL A 35 -1.19 -2.60 34.71
N LEU A 36 -1.16 -2.29 36.01
CA LEU A 36 -0.30 -1.26 36.57
C LEU A 36 1.05 -1.90 36.86
N PHE A 37 2.06 -1.54 36.08
CA PHE A 37 3.45 -1.82 36.43
C PHE A 37 3.79 -1.01 37.68
N THR A 38 3.93 -1.68 38.82
CA THR A 38 4.40 -1.06 40.06
C THR A 38 5.92 -0.88 39.99
N GLU A 39 6.43 0.17 40.64
CA GLU A 39 7.86 0.56 40.66
C GLU A 39 8.82 -0.61 41.03
N GLU A 40 8.33 -1.59 41.77
CA GLU A 40 9.08 -2.80 42.16
C GLU A 40 9.46 -3.68 40.97
N VAL A 41 8.64 -3.74 39.92
CA VAL A 41 8.93 -4.54 38.70
C VAL A 41 10.03 -3.87 37.87
N ILE A 42 10.05 -2.54 37.82
CA ILE A 42 11.07 -1.76 37.09
C ILE A 42 12.42 -1.88 37.82
N LEU A 43 12.42 -1.78 39.16
CA LEU A 43 13.62 -2.00 39.97
C LEU A 43 14.17 -3.42 39.83
N GLY A 44 13.30 -4.43 39.75
CA GLY A 44 13.69 -5.82 39.49
C GLY A 44 14.41 -6.00 38.15
N ILE A 45 13.91 -5.38 37.07
CA ILE A 45 14.52 -5.45 35.74
C ILE A 45 15.87 -4.71 35.71
N CYS A 46 15.97 -3.55 36.35
CA CYS A 46 17.23 -2.80 36.42
C CYS A 46 18.32 -3.55 37.20
N MET A 47 17.98 -4.26 38.27
CA MET A 47 18.96 -5.07 39.03
C MET A 47 19.50 -6.25 38.20
N VAL A 48 18.66 -6.90 37.38
CA VAL A 48 19.08 -8.01 36.51
C VAL A 48 20.03 -7.53 35.40
N ILE A 49 19.75 -6.39 34.77
CA ILE A 49 20.61 -5.81 33.73
C ILE A 49 21.96 -5.39 34.32
N THR A 50 21.96 -4.81 35.51
CA THR A 50 23.20 -4.38 36.18
C THR A 50 24.05 -5.58 36.62
N GLY A 51 23.43 -6.68 37.07
CA GLY A 51 24.11 -7.93 37.38
C GLY A 51 24.75 -8.61 36.15
N LEU A 52 24.08 -8.57 35.00
CA LEU A 52 24.61 -9.10 33.74
C LEU A 52 25.80 -8.29 33.22
N LEU A 53 25.74 -6.96 33.30
CA LEU A 53 26.85 -6.09 32.90
C LEU A 53 28.07 -6.25 33.81
N TYR A 54 27.85 -6.44 35.12
CA TYR A 54 28.94 -6.69 36.07
C TYR A 54 29.61 -8.05 35.83
N ALA A 55 28.86 -9.08 35.44
CA ALA A 55 29.40 -10.39 35.07
C ALA A 55 30.24 -10.35 33.78
N PHE A 56 29.88 -9.50 32.80
CA PHE A 56 30.67 -9.28 31.59
C PHE A 56 31.96 -8.50 31.85
N ALA A 57 31.97 -7.57 32.81
CA ALA A 57 33.14 -6.77 33.15
C ALA A 57 34.20 -7.55 33.97
N GLN A 58 33.83 -8.67 34.60
CA GLN A 58 34.71 -9.50 35.43
C GLN A 58 35.38 -10.65 34.66
N MET A 59 35.17 -10.79 33.35
CA MET A 59 35.86 -11.81 32.56
C MET A 59 37.33 -11.42 32.32
N PRO A 60 38.33 -12.19 32.77
CA PRO A 60 39.73 -11.86 32.59
C PRO A 60 40.13 -11.90 31.11
N GLY A 61 40.68 -10.78 30.65
CA GLY A 61 41.11 -10.60 29.27
C GLY A 61 42.30 -11.48 28.92
N THR A 62 42.08 -12.45 28.06
CA THR A 62 43.00 -12.86 26.98
C THR A 62 42.20 -13.71 26.02
N VAL A 63 42.15 -13.32 24.74
CA VAL A 63 42.27 -14.15 23.53
C VAL A 63 41.93 -13.28 22.31
N LEU A 64 43.00 -12.98 21.55
CA LEU A 64 43.09 -12.80 20.09
C LEU A 64 42.61 -11.51 19.41
N SER A 65 43.61 -10.68 19.11
CA SER A 65 43.94 -10.15 17.78
C SER A 65 43.03 -10.64 16.63
N THR A 66 42.14 -9.78 16.15
CA THR A 66 41.35 -9.97 14.92
C THR A 66 41.10 -8.65 14.19
N ALA A 67 42.16 -7.89 13.92
CA ALA A 67 42.09 -6.75 12.98
C ALA A 67 41.90 -7.18 11.50
N SER A 68 41.82 -8.48 11.20
CA SER A 68 41.57 -9.03 9.87
C SER A 68 40.22 -9.74 9.69
N ALA A 69 39.39 -9.85 10.73
CA ALA A 69 38.11 -10.59 10.67
C ALA A 69 36.87 -9.71 10.46
N SER A 70 36.97 -8.38 10.59
CA SER A 70 35.83 -7.46 10.50
C SER A 70 35.31 -7.23 9.07
N LYS A 71 36.06 -7.65 8.03
CA LYS A 71 35.60 -7.56 6.62
C LYS A 71 34.77 -8.77 6.16
N SER A 72 34.77 -9.88 6.90
CA SER A 72 34.07 -11.13 6.52
C SER A 72 32.66 -11.24 7.13
N PHE A 73 32.42 -10.62 8.30
CA PHE A 73 31.17 -10.80 9.04
C PHE A 73 30.02 -9.84 8.67
N MET A 74 30.26 -8.79 7.89
CA MET A 74 29.16 -7.95 7.36
C MET A 74 28.49 -8.53 6.10
N THR A 75 29.06 -9.56 5.49
CA THR A 75 28.50 -10.24 4.31
C THR A 75 27.61 -11.45 4.64
N GLN A 76 27.49 -11.85 5.91
CA GLN A 76 26.77 -13.07 6.30
C GLN A 76 25.49 -12.86 7.13
N SER A 77 25.04 -11.63 7.39
CA SER A 77 23.79 -11.38 8.13
C SER A 77 22.53 -11.18 7.26
N VAL A 78 22.63 -11.35 5.92
CA VAL A 78 21.47 -11.25 5.00
C VAL A 78 21.06 -12.61 4.41
N ALA A 79 21.83 -13.67 4.64
CA ALA A 79 21.53 -15.01 4.14
C ALA A 79 20.91 -15.86 5.26
N GLY A 80 19.59 -15.78 5.44
CA GLY A 80 18.97 -16.46 6.58
C GLY A 80 17.48 -16.76 6.48
N PHE A 81 16.87 -16.83 5.30
CA PHE A 81 15.58 -17.53 5.10
C PHE A 81 15.43 -17.89 3.60
N ALA A 82 16.07 -18.97 3.18
CA ALA A 82 15.77 -19.63 1.90
C ALA A 82 15.77 -21.15 2.13
N PRO A 83 14.71 -21.89 1.76
CA PRO A 83 14.75 -23.34 1.79
C PRO A 83 15.66 -23.83 0.66
N ALA A 84 16.46 -24.85 0.94
CA ALA A 84 17.37 -25.46 -0.01
C ALA A 84 16.62 -26.25 -1.09
N SER A 85 16.84 -25.94 -2.38
CA SER A 85 17.17 -26.90 -3.46
C SER A 85 16.94 -26.34 -4.89
N SER A 86 17.95 -25.69 -5.49
CA SER A 86 18.29 -25.74 -6.94
C SER A 86 19.42 -24.75 -7.29
N VAL A 87 20.63 -25.08 -6.84
CA VAL A 87 21.82 -24.21 -6.95
C VAL A 87 22.36 -24.23 -8.39
N GLU A 88 21.77 -23.46 -9.29
CA GLU A 88 22.45 -22.77 -10.40
C GLU A 88 21.47 -21.87 -11.18
N SER A 89 20.21 -22.29 -11.35
CA SER A 89 19.16 -21.46 -11.98
C SER A 89 18.73 -20.27 -11.14
N ASP A 90 18.87 -20.34 -9.81
CA ASP A 90 18.42 -19.29 -8.88
C ASP A 90 19.33 -18.05 -8.87
N SER A 91 20.53 -18.14 -9.45
CA SER A 91 21.41 -16.98 -9.63
C SER A 91 20.97 -16.07 -10.78
N VAL A 92 20.21 -16.60 -11.73
CA VAL A 92 19.70 -15.89 -12.92
C VAL A 92 18.17 -15.87 -12.80
N GLY A 93 17.63 -14.81 -12.20
CA GLY A 93 16.19 -14.64 -12.04
C GLY A 93 15.38 -14.97 -13.29
N MET A 94 14.14 -15.43 -13.10
CA MET A 94 13.30 -15.84 -14.22
C MET A 94 12.84 -14.63 -15.02
N PRO A 95 12.71 -14.73 -16.37
CA PRO A 95 11.96 -13.75 -17.13
C PRO A 95 10.55 -13.58 -16.57
N LEU A 96 10.05 -12.34 -16.49
CA LEU A 96 8.76 -12.02 -15.87
C LEU A 96 7.60 -12.87 -16.39
N VAL A 97 7.52 -13.08 -17.70
CA VAL A 97 6.47 -13.88 -18.33
C VAL A 97 6.51 -15.33 -17.84
N ASN A 98 7.70 -15.90 -17.68
CA ASN A 98 7.85 -17.28 -17.19
C ASN A 98 7.47 -17.37 -15.71
N ALA A 99 7.92 -16.40 -14.90
CA ALA A 99 7.56 -16.33 -13.49
C ALA A 99 6.04 -16.20 -13.31
N ALA A 100 5.36 -15.42 -14.14
CA ALA A 100 3.93 -15.15 -14.07
C ALA A 100 3.05 -16.24 -14.71
N GLN A 101 3.63 -17.19 -15.46
CA GLN A 101 2.85 -18.16 -16.24
C GLN A 101 1.83 -18.98 -15.43
N PRO A 102 2.13 -19.44 -14.20
CA PRO A 102 1.13 -20.12 -13.36
C PRO A 102 -0.07 -19.23 -13.01
N MET A 103 0.17 -17.98 -12.61
CA MET A 103 -0.89 -16.98 -12.35
C MET A 103 -1.74 -16.75 -13.60
N LEU A 104 -1.11 -16.53 -14.76
CA LEU A 104 -1.82 -16.33 -16.03
C LEU A 104 -2.67 -17.55 -16.43
N THR A 105 -2.20 -18.76 -16.12
CA THR A 105 -2.93 -20.00 -16.39
C THR A 105 -4.15 -20.14 -15.48
N ALA A 106 -4.00 -19.84 -14.18
CA ALA A 106 -5.12 -19.80 -13.24
C ALA A 106 -6.16 -18.76 -13.66
N LEU A 107 -5.73 -17.57 -14.07
CA LEU A 107 -6.60 -16.49 -14.54
C LEU A 107 -7.43 -16.92 -15.76
N ARG A 108 -6.80 -17.57 -16.75
CA ARG A 108 -7.52 -18.10 -17.92
C ARG A 108 -8.59 -19.11 -17.52
N LYS A 109 -8.34 -19.94 -16.50
CA LYS A 109 -9.32 -20.91 -16.00
C LYS A 109 -10.50 -20.20 -15.34
N ALA A 110 -10.25 -19.29 -14.40
CA ALA A 110 -11.30 -18.54 -13.71
C ALA A 110 -12.17 -17.74 -14.70
N ASN A 111 -11.55 -17.00 -15.60
CA ASN A 111 -12.26 -16.20 -16.61
C ASN A 111 -13.08 -17.07 -17.58
N LYS A 112 -12.61 -18.28 -17.91
CA LYS A 112 -13.37 -19.21 -18.77
C LYS A 112 -14.65 -19.69 -18.09
N LEU A 113 -14.61 -19.96 -16.79
CA LEU A 113 -15.79 -20.36 -16.01
C LEU A 113 -16.81 -19.22 -15.95
N GLU A 114 -16.38 -18.00 -15.60
CA GLU A 114 -17.28 -16.84 -15.56
C GLU A 114 -17.87 -16.51 -16.94
N LYS A 115 -17.08 -16.63 -18.02
CA LYS A 115 -17.56 -16.44 -19.40
C LYS A 115 -18.65 -17.47 -19.75
N ASN A 116 -18.53 -18.69 -19.24
CA ASN A 116 -19.54 -19.74 -19.35
C ASN A 116 -20.70 -19.59 -18.36
N ARG A 117 -20.72 -18.51 -17.57
CA ARG A 117 -21.73 -18.19 -16.56
C ARG A 117 -21.75 -19.17 -15.39
N ASP A 118 -20.62 -19.80 -15.12
CA ASP A 118 -20.43 -20.66 -13.95
C ASP A 118 -19.93 -19.81 -12.78
N PHE A 119 -20.74 -19.74 -11.72
CA PHE A 119 -20.41 -19.10 -10.43
C PHE A 119 -20.52 -20.10 -9.27
N SER A 120 -20.35 -21.39 -9.57
CA SER A 120 -20.37 -22.46 -8.58
C SER A 120 -19.14 -22.42 -7.65
N PRO A 121 -19.08 -23.26 -6.61
CA PRO A 121 -17.87 -23.42 -5.79
C PRO A 121 -16.60 -23.74 -6.61
N THR A 122 -16.74 -24.30 -7.82
CA THR A 122 -15.61 -24.53 -8.73
C THR A 122 -15.00 -23.22 -9.24
N THR A 123 -15.81 -22.20 -9.50
CA THR A 123 -15.35 -20.87 -9.90
C THR A 123 -14.68 -20.16 -8.73
N GLN A 124 -15.23 -20.28 -7.52
CA GLN A 124 -14.58 -19.76 -6.31
C GLN A 124 -13.19 -20.38 -6.12
N ALA A 125 -13.09 -21.71 -6.19
CA ALA A 125 -11.81 -22.41 -6.09
C ALA A 125 -10.82 -22.02 -7.20
N ALA A 126 -11.31 -21.66 -8.39
CA ALA A 126 -10.46 -21.15 -9.47
C ALA A 126 -9.88 -19.75 -9.13
N TRP A 127 -10.66 -18.87 -8.50
CA TRP A 127 -10.18 -17.57 -8.03
C TRP A 127 -9.26 -17.69 -6.81
N GLU A 128 -9.50 -18.64 -5.90
CA GLU A 128 -8.56 -18.99 -4.83
C GLU A 128 -7.20 -19.43 -5.41
N ALA A 129 -7.21 -20.22 -6.49
CA ALA A 129 -5.98 -20.62 -7.18
C ALA A 129 -5.27 -19.40 -7.80
N VAL A 130 -6.00 -18.46 -8.41
CA VAL A 130 -5.41 -17.19 -8.89
C VAL A 130 -4.74 -16.46 -7.73
N HIS A 131 -5.44 -16.30 -6.61
CA HIS A 131 -4.94 -15.57 -5.45
C HIS A 131 -3.66 -16.21 -4.89
N LYS A 132 -3.64 -17.55 -4.79
CA LYS A 132 -2.46 -18.31 -4.40
C LYS A 132 -1.28 -18.06 -5.34
N GLU A 133 -1.50 -18.15 -6.65
CA GLU A 133 -0.42 -17.94 -7.63
C GLU A 133 0.06 -16.48 -7.68
N CYS A 134 -0.80 -15.49 -7.43
CA CYS A 134 -0.38 -14.10 -7.23
C CYS A 134 0.55 -13.97 -6.01
N LYS A 135 0.24 -14.64 -4.90
CA LYS A 135 1.09 -14.66 -3.70
C LYS A 135 2.42 -15.35 -3.97
N GLU A 136 2.42 -16.47 -4.69
CA GLU A 136 3.66 -17.15 -5.07
C GLU A 136 4.51 -16.30 -6.02
N LEU A 137 3.91 -15.67 -7.03
CA LEU A 137 4.61 -14.79 -7.96
C LEU A 137 5.33 -13.64 -7.24
N ALA A 138 4.74 -13.10 -6.17
CA ALA A 138 5.37 -12.07 -5.37
C ALA A 138 6.77 -12.49 -4.87
N ASN A 139 6.90 -13.77 -4.52
CA ASN A 139 8.08 -14.40 -3.93
C ASN A 139 9.06 -14.97 -4.95
N ARG A 140 8.66 -15.11 -6.22
CA ARG A 140 9.55 -15.59 -7.28
C ARG A 140 10.56 -14.51 -7.63
N PHE A 141 11.80 -14.93 -7.81
CA PHE A 141 12.87 -14.06 -8.25
C PHE A 141 12.75 -13.76 -9.75
N VAL A 142 12.46 -12.51 -10.08
CA VAL A 142 12.30 -12.02 -11.45
C VAL A 142 13.56 -11.28 -11.87
N ARG A 143 13.97 -11.46 -13.13
CA ARG A 143 15.05 -10.69 -13.71
C ARG A 143 14.60 -9.25 -13.96
N ILE A 144 15.22 -8.32 -13.22
CA ILE A 144 14.98 -6.89 -13.31
C ILE A 144 16.33 -6.23 -13.59
N HIS A 145 16.52 -5.78 -14.84
CA HIS A 145 17.80 -5.32 -15.37
C HIS A 145 18.91 -6.38 -15.20
N ASP A 146 19.96 -6.04 -14.44
CA ASP A 146 21.12 -6.86 -14.10
C ASP A 146 20.93 -7.68 -12.83
N LYS A 147 19.76 -7.62 -12.20
CA LYS A 147 19.47 -8.26 -10.92
C LYS A 147 18.34 -9.26 -10.98
N SER A 148 18.30 -10.08 -9.94
CA SER A 148 17.24 -11.02 -9.63
C SER A 148 16.55 -10.55 -8.36
N LEU A 149 15.30 -10.07 -8.44
CA LEU A 149 14.57 -9.48 -7.32
C LEU A 149 13.16 -10.07 -7.22
N PRO A 150 12.65 -10.33 -6.00
CA PRO A 150 11.24 -10.65 -5.81
C PRO A 150 10.38 -9.38 -5.93
N LEU A 151 9.09 -9.53 -6.23
CA LEU A 151 8.18 -8.39 -6.40
C LEU A 151 7.64 -7.84 -5.08
N TRP A 152 7.66 -8.65 -4.00
CA TRP A 152 7.11 -8.25 -2.69
C TRP A 152 7.93 -7.15 -1.99
N ILE A 153 9.21 -6.98 -2.31
CA ILE A 153 10.07 -5.96 -1.66
C ILE A 153 9.79 -4.53 -2.15
N HIS A 154 8.84 -4.33 -3.07
CA HIS A 154 8.56 -3.03 -3.67
C HIS A 154 8.38 -1.90 -2.65
N ASP A 155 7.55 -2.12 -1.62
CA ASP A 155 7.26 -1.10 -0.62
C ASP A 155 8.47 -0.86 0.30
N ALA A 156 9.24 -1.91 0.59
CA ALA A 156 10.50 -1.78 1.33
C ALA A 156 11.52 -0.95 0.55
N GLU A 157 11.64 -1.17 -0.77
CA GLU A 157 12.51 -0.36 -1.64
C GLU A 157 12.03 1.09 -1.75
N LYS A 158 10.71 1.33 -1.84
CA LYS A 158 10.14 2.69 -1.78
C LYS A 158 10.51 3.41 -0.47
N GLN A 159 10.38 2.74 0.67
CA GLN A 159 10.76 3.31 1.96
C GLN A 159 12.28 3.52 2.08
N ARG A 160 13.06 2.62 1.47
CA ARG A 160 14.53 2.75 1.39
C ARG A 160 14.92 4.01 0.61
N VAL A 161 14.24 4.31 -0.50
CA VAL A 161 14.43 5.57 -1.26
C VAL A 161 14.20 6.79 -0.37
N VAL A 162 13.06 6.87 0.32
CA VAL A 162 12.73 8.01 1.21
C VAL A 162 13.76 8.17 2.32
N THR A 163 14.15 7.07 2.96
CA THR A 163 15.13 7.07 4.05
C THR A 163 16.51 7.53 3.58
N LEU A 164 16.96 7.04 2.42
CA LEU A 164 18.27 7.39 1.85
C LEU A 164 18.28 8.85 1.35
N GLU A 165 17.19 9.33 0.77
CA GLU A 165 17.04 10.74 0.37
C GLU A 165 17.12 11.67 1.58
N ALA A 166 16.45 11.33 2.67
CA ALA A 166 16.54 12.11 3.91
C ALA A 166 17.98 12.16 4.46
N LYS A 167 18.72 11.05 4.39
CA LYS A 167 20.14 11.01 4.78
C LYS A 167 21.00 11.86 3.86
N LEU A 168 20.76 11.82 2.55
CA LEU A 168 21.46 12.65 1.56
C LEU A 168 21.17 14.13 1.78
N GLN A 169 19.92 14.50 2.07
CA GLN A 169 19.54 15.86 2.39
C GLN A 169 20.27 16.38 3.63
N THR A 170 20.33 15.58 4.70
CA THR A 170 21.08 15.96 5.92
C THR A 170 22.58 16.11 5.66
N MET A 171 23.16 15.27 4.81
CA MET A 171 24.61 15.27 4.57
C MET A 171 25.06 16.30 3.52
N LEU A 172 24.25 16.50 2.47
CA LEU A 172 24.64 17.21 1.25
C LEU A 172 23.73 18.39 0.90
N GLY A 173 22.67 18.66 1.67
CA GLY A 173 21.69 19.70 1.39
C GLY A 173 22.32 21.07 1.18
N ASP A 174 23.05 21.57 2.19
CA ASP A 174 23.72 22.88 2.13
C ASP A 174 24.72 22.96 0.97
N THR A 175 25.48 21.89 0.76
CA THR A 175 26.46 21.75 -0.33
C THR A 175 25.76 21.86 -1.69
N ARG A 176 24.62 21.20 -1.85
CA ARG A 176 23.80 21.21 -3.07
C ARG A 176 23.21 22.59 -3.32
N ASP A 177 22.70 23.26 -2.30
CA ASP A 177 22.13 24.61 -2.38
C ASP A 177 23.19 25.66 -2.70
N MET A 178 24.40 25.52 -2.15
CA MET A 178 25.55 26.35 -2.47
C MET A 178 25.92 26.22 -3.96
N ILE A 179 26.06 24.99 -4.48
CA ILE A 179 26.37 24.76 -5.90
C ILE A 179 25.24 25.32 -6.78
N HIS A 180 23.98 25.09 -6.43
CA HIS A 180 22.84 25.61 -7.19
C HIS A 180 22.88 27.14 -7.24
N SER A 181 23.15 27.80 -6.12
CA SER A 181 23.26 29.27 -6.04
C SER A 181 24.43 29.83 -6.85
N LEU A 182 25.56 29.10 -6.92
CA LEU A 182 26.68 29.45 -7.78
C LEU A 182 26.30 29.33 -9.27
N ARG A 183 25.64 28.23 -9.66
CA ARG A 183 25.17 28.02 -11.03
C ARG A 183 24.12 29.04 -11.45
N MET A 184 23.19 29.40 -10.56
CA MET A 184 22.21 30.46 -10.79
C MET A 184 22.88 31.82 -11.06
N ARG A 185 23.95 32.14 -10.33
CA ARG A 185 24.71 33.39 -10.54
C ARG A 185 25.51 33.41 -11.84
N SER A 186 25.87 32.24 -12.38
CA SER A 186 26.57 32.13 -13.67
C SER A 186 25.65 32.18 -14.90
N LEU A 187 24.32 32.13 -14.71
CA LEU A 187 23.37 32.27 -15.81
C LEU A 187 23.34 33.69 -16.37
N SER A 188 23.02 33.83 -17.66
CA SER A 188 22.77 35.14 -18.27
C SER A 188 21.54 35.83 -17.63
N PRO A 189 21.46 37.17 -17.67
CA PRO A 189 20.30 37.91 -17.15
C PRO A 189 18.96 37.45 -17.76
N GLU A 190 18.95 37.14 -19.06
CA GLU A 190 17.77 36.66 -19.80
C GLU A 190 17.32 35.30 -19.28
N ALA A 191 18.28 34.37 -19.09
CA ALA A 191 18.00 33.03 -18.55
C ALA A 191 17.51 33.07 -17.10
N GLN A 192 18.06 33.96 -16.26
CA GLN A 192 17.57 34.16 -14.89
C GLN A 192 16.15 34.73 -14.88
N THR A 193 15.86 35.66 -15.78
CA THR A 193 14.53 36.28 -15.91
C THR A 193 13.50 35.27 -16.40
N ALA A 194 13.86 34.45 -17.39
CA ALA A 194 13.03 33.37 -17.90
C ALA A 194 12.67 32.34 -16.80
N LEU A 195 13.63 31.96 -15.95
CA LEU A 195 13.38 31.06 -14.81
C LEU A 195 12.41 31.64 -13.78
N LYS A 196 12.50 32.94 -13.50
CA LYS A 196 11.64 33.63 -12.53
C LYS A 196 10.24 33.91 -13.05
N THR A 197 10.07 33.98 -14.38
CA THR A 197 8.76 34.20 -15.01
C THR A 197 7.89 32.94 -14.84
N PRO A 198 6.64 33.06 -14.35
CA PRO A 198 5.72 31.93 -14.23
C PRO A 198 5.52 31.22 -15.57
N ALA A 199 5.40 29.88 -15.57
CA ALA A 199 5.36 29.10 -16.81
C ALA A 199 4.21 29.52 -17.78
N ALA A 200 3.08 29.98 -17.24
CA ALA A 200 1.95 30.44 -18.03
C ALA A 200 2.19 31.79 -18.74
N ASP A 201 3.14 32.58 -18.25
CA ASP A 201 3.43 33.94 -18.73
C ASP A 201 4.70 34.00 -19.59
N ARG A 202 5.36 32.85 -19.82
CA ARG A 202 6.58 32.78 -20.63
C ARG A 202 6.24 32.87 -22.10
N THR A 203 7.03 33.64 -22.85
CA THR A 203 7.11 33.47 -24.30
C THR A 203 7.72 32.11 -24.66
N GLU A 204 7.63 31.71 -25.93
CA GLU A 204 8.28 30.48 -26.42
C GLU A 204 9.80 30.51 -26.18
N GLU A 205 10.45 31.62 -26.53
CA GLU A 205 11.89 31.83 -26.28
C GLU A 205 12.25 31.79 -24.79
N GLN A 206 11.41 32.36 -23.91
CA GLN A 206 11.60 32.27 -22.47
C GLN A 206 11.37 30.85 -21.95
N THR A 207 10.50 30.08 -22.57
CA THR A 207 10.28 28.68 -22.22
C THR A 207 11.52 27.84 -22.50
N ASP A 208 12.14 28.05 -23.66
CA ASP A 208 13.39 27.38 -24.03
C ASP A 208 14.54 27.78 -23.11
N LEU A 209 14.71 29.08 -22.86
CA LEU A 209 15.72 29.62 -21.95
C LEU A 209 15.53 29.10 -20.52
N ALA A 210 14.31 29.09 -19.99
CA ALA A 210 14.01 28.57 -18.66
C ALA A 210 14.28 27.07 -18.58
N THR A 211 13.94 26.31 -19.62
CA THR A 211 14.18 24.86 -19.67
C THR A 211 15.67 24.54 -19.68
N HIS A 212 16.45 25.24 -20.51
CA HIS A 212 17.90 25.10 -20.54
C HIS A 212 18.52 25.50 -19.20
N ALA A 213 18.14 26.67 -18.67
CA ALA A 213 18.66 27.19 -17.42
C ALA A 213 18.35 26.25 -16.24
N ALA A 214 17.13 25.71 -16.15
CA ALA A 214 16.77 24.74 -15.11
C ALA A 214 17.64 23.48 -15.16
N LYS A 215 17.94 22.96 -16.36
CA LYS A 215 18.85 21.82 -16.53
C LYS A 215 20.28 22.19 -16.13
N THR A 216 20.75 23.37 -16.50
CA THR A 216 22.11 23.85 -16.16
C THR A 216 22.27 24.02 -14.64
N THR A 217 21.26 24.55 -13.95
CA THR A 217 21.35 24.82 -12.52
C THR A 217 21.04 23.61 -11.65
N ALA A 218 20.33 22.61 -12.15
CA ALA A 218 20.04 21.38 -11.43
C ALA A 218 21.32 20.70 -10.91
N VAL A 219 21.39 20.48 -9.60
CA VAL A 219 22.51 19.80 -8.93
C VAL A 219 22.05 18.42 -8.48
N SER A 220 22.79 17.38 -8.87
CA SER A 220 22.55 16.01 -8.41
C SER A 220 23.24 15.74 -7.07
N TRP A 221 22.84 14.67 -6.38
CA TRP A 221 23.49 14.26 -5.13
C TRP A 221 24.96 13.88 -5.35
N GLU A 222 25.27 13.21 -6.45
CA GLU A 222 26.63 12.82 -6.84
C GLU A 222 27.51 14.03 -7.10
N THR A 223 26.95 15.09 -7.72
CA THR A 223 27.66 16.35 -7.93
C THR A 223 28.04 16.99 -6.59
N ALA A 224 27.10 17.01 -5.63
CA ALA A 224 27.36 17.55 -4.30
C ALA A 224 28.35 16.68 -3.50
N ALA A 225 28.27 15.36 -3.63
CA ALA A 225 29.20 14.43 -2.99
C ALA A 225 30.65 14.64 -3.49
N GLY A 226 30.84 14.77 -4.81
CA GLY A 226 32.16 14.86 -5.43
C GLY A 226 32.99 16.09 -5.02
N ILE A 227 32.36 17.14 -4.47
CA ILE A 227 33.09 18.33 -4.02
C ILE A 227 33.57 18.25 -2.56
N LEU A 228 33.10 17.28 -1.79
CA LEU A 228 33.56 17.07 -0.41
C LEU A 228 35.02 16.61 -0.38
N ALA A 229 35.69 16.79 0.76
CA ALA A 229 37.01 16.20 1.01
C ALA A 229 36.89 14.77 1.54
N GLU A 230 37.97 13.98 1.46
CA GLU A 230 38.02 12.69 2.14
C GLU A 230 38.06 12.86 3.67
N PRO A 231 37.45 11.95 4.45
CA PRO A 231 36.74 10.72 4.06
C PRO A 231 35.23 10.92 3.76
N GLN A 232 34.73 12.16 3.86
CA GLN A 232 33.30 12.47 3.73
C GLN A 232 32.78 12.24 2.30
N ARG A 233 33.63 12.51 1.29
CA ARG A 233 33.33 12.21 -0.11
C ARG A 233 32.99 10.73 -0.31
N THR A 234 33.87 9.82 0.11
CA THR A 234 33.62 8.37 -0.01
C THR A 234 32.32 7.95 0.67
N ALA A 235 32.01 8.48 1.86
CA ALA A 235 30.76 8.18 2.55
C ALA A 235 29.52 8.69 1.79
N ALA A 236 29.59 9.90 1.23
CA ALA A 236 28.53 10.49 0.43
C ALA A 236 28.31 9.74 -0.90
N GLU A 237 29.39 9.35 -1.58
CA GLU A 237 29.33 8.57 -2.82
C GLU A 237 28.69 7.20 -2.60
N ASN A 238 29.06 6.51 -1.52
CA ASN A 238 28.41 5.25 -1.13
C ASN A 238 26.91 5.44 -0.88
N LEU A 239 26.52 6.54 -0.21
CA LEU A 239 25.11 6.83 0.05
C LEU A 239 24.34 7.15 -1.26
N CYS A 240 24.96 7.86 -2.20
CA CYS A 240 24.41 8.12 -3.53
C CYS A 240 24.21 6.80 -4.30
N ALA A 241 25.19 5.89 -4.25
CA ALA A 241 25.09 4.59 -4.90
C ALA A 241 23.94 3.75 -4.34
N LEU A 242 23.78 3.70 -3.01
CA LEU A 242 22.66 3.01 -2.36
C LEU A 242 21.31 3.65 -2.73
N PHE A 243 21.25 4.98 -2.84
CA PHE A 243 20.03 5.68 -3.23
C PHE A 243 19.64 5.38 -4.68
N ALA A 244 20.60 5.40 -5.60
CA ALA A 244 20.39 5.03 -6.99
C ALA A 244 19.95 3.56 -7.11
N ASP A 245 20.57 2.67 -6.34
CA ASP A 245 20.20 1.25 -6.25
C ASP A 245 18.73 1.06 -5.84
N ALA A 246 18.31 1.75 -4.78
CA ALA A 246 16.94 1.68 -4.27
C ALA A 246 15.91 2.21 -5.27
N LYS A 247 16.22 3.33 -5.93
CA LYS A 247 15.36 3.88 -6.98
C LYS A 247 15.22 2.93 -8.17
N ASN A 248 16.32 2.33 -8.60
CA ASN A 248 16.32 1.39 -9.72
C ASN A 248 15.55 0.12 -9.37
N ASN A 249 15.74 -0.44 -8.16
CA ASN A 249 14.99 -1.60 -7.70
C ASN A 249 13.49 -1.30 -7.59
N SER A 250 13.11 -0.21 -6.92
CA SER A 250 11.71 0.20 -6.76
C SER A 250 11.02 0.40 -8.13
N ARG A 251 11.66 1.15 -9.05
CA ARG A 251 11.12 1.40 -10.39
C ARG A 251 11.03 0.11 -11.20
N GLY A 252 12.07 -0.72 -11.17
CA GLY A 252 12.10 -1.98 -11.90
C GLY A 252 10.99 -2.93 -11.44
N ILE A 253 10.79 -3.05 -10.13
CA ILE A 253 9.71 -3.87 -9.54
C ILE A 253 8.34 -3.29 -9.89
N SER A 254 8.16 -1.97 -9.81
CA SER A 254 6.91 -1.31 -10.23
C SER A 254 6.59 -1.64 -11.68
N ASN A 255 7.54 -1.44 -12.61
CA ASN A 255 7.35 -1.77 -14.01
C ASN A 255 6.93 -3.24 -14.22
N CYS A 256 7.58 -4.17 -13.51
CA CYS A 256 7.20 -5.58 -13.59
C CYS A 256 5.78 -5.83 -13.08
N ARG A 257 5.39 -5.24 -11.94
CA ARG A 257 4.02 -5.33 -11.40
C ARG A 257 3.00 -4.73 -12.37
N ASP A 258 3.32 -3.60 -12.98
CA ASP A 258 2.44 -2.90 -13.93
C ASP A 258 2.23 -3.71 -15.21
N ILE A 259 3.29 -4.29 -15.79
CA ILE A 259 3.22 -5.09 -17.04
C ILE A 259 2.22 -6.26 -16.93
N ILE A 260 2.19 -6.94 -15.78
CA ILE A 260 1.29 -8.07 -15.55
C ILE A 260 0.01 -7.68 -14.82
N ASN A 261 -0.19 -6.38 -14.54
CA ASN A 261 -1.27 -5.85 -13.73
C ASN A 261 -1.42 -6.57 -12.37
N TYR A 262 -0.29 -6.78 -11.69
CA TYR A 262 -0.17 -7.60 -10.49
C TYR A 262 -1.13 -7.18 -9.39
N ASP A 263 -1.15 -5.88 -9.09
CA ASP A 263 -1.92 -5.33 -7.97
C ASP A 263 -3.43 -5.44 -8.19
N TYR A 264 -3.87 -5.20 -9.43
CA TYR A 264 -5.24 -5.46 -9.84
C TYR A 264 -5.60 -6.94 -9.65
N TRP A 265 -4.82 -7.88 -10.21
CA TRP A 265 -5.15 -9.30 -10.11
C TRP A 265 -5.08 -9.82 -8.67
N MET A 266 -4.17 -9.30 -7.85
CA MET A 266 -4.12 -9.61 -6.42
C MET A 266 -5.42 -9.18 -5.71
N ALA A 267 -5.87 -7.95 -5.93
CA ALA A 267 -7.09 -7.43 -5.31
C ALA A 267 -8.35 -8.16 -5.80
N VAL A 268 -8.47 -8.32 -7.12
CA VAL A 268 -9.59 -8.98 -7.82
C VAL A 268 -9.73 -10.45 -7.42
N SER A 269 -8.61 -11.15 -7.25
CA SER A 269 -8.60 -12.55 -6.79
C SER A 269 -8.86 -12.68 -5.30
N THR A 270 -8.43 -11.71 -4.48
CA THR A 270 -8.77 -11.67 -3.05
C THR A 270 -10.29 -11.59 -2.88
N ILE A 271 -10.96 -10.66 -3.57
CA ILE A 271 -12.42 -10.56 -3.57
C ILE A 271 -13.04 -11.83 -4.17
N GLY A 272 -12.61 -12.23 -5.37
CA GLY A 272 -13.16 -13.40 -6.08
C GLY A 272 -12.98 -14.74 -5.36
N SER A 273 -12.09 -14.83 -4.38
CA SER A 273 -11.91 -16.03 -3.54
C SER A 273 -12.94 -16.14 -2.41
N THR A 274 -13.70 -15.07 -2.14
CA THR A 274 -14.73 -15.06 -1.08
C THR A 274 -16.12 -15.43 -1.63
N PRO A 275 -17.02 -16.00 -0.80
CA PRO A 275 -18.40 -16.28 -1.22
C PRO A 275 -19.13 -15.02 -1.70
N ASP A 276 -19.01 -13.91 -0.96
CA ASP A 276 -19.65 -12.64 -1.33
C ASP A 276 -19.03 -12.02 -2.59
N GLY A 277 -17.73 -12.20 -2.82
CA GLY A 277 -17.11 -11.75 -4.06
C GLY A 277 -17.60 -12.52 -5.30
N ILE A 278 -17.82 -13.83 -5.20
CA ILE A 278 -18.44 -14.61 -6.28
C ILE A 278 -19.89 -14.19 -6.52
N LYS A 279 -20.66 -14.00 -5.43
CA LYS A 279 -22.03 -13.49 -5.52
C LYS A 279 -22.08 -12.12 -6.20
N ALA A 280 -21.17 -11.21 -5.85
CA ALA A 280 -21.05 -9.90 -6.47
C ALA A 280 -20.80 -10.02 -7.97
N ARG A 281 -19.86 -10.86 -8.39
CA ARG A 281 -19.52 -11.10 -9.80
C ARG A 281 -20.68 -11.66 -10.60
N GLU A 282 -21.39 -12.65 -10.04
CA GLU A 282 -22.58 -13.22 -10.66
C GLU A 282 -23.66 -12.15 -10.86
N ALA A 283 -23.96 -11.40 -9.82
CA ALA A 283 -25.00 -10.37 -9.83
C ALA A 283 -24.67 -9.22 -10.80
N LEU A 284 -23.43 -8.72 -10.80
CA LEU A 284 -22.99 -7.70 -11.73
C LEU A 284 -22.99 -8.19 -13.19
N GLN A 285 -22.63 -9.45 -13.44
CA GLN A 285 -22.72 -10.02 -14.79
C GLN A 285 -24.19 -10.17 -15.24
N ARG A 286 -25.10 -10.52 -14.32
CA ARG A 286 -26.54 -10.57 -14.59
C ARG A 286 -27.09 -9.17 -14.89
N ALA A 287 -26.68 -8.17 -14.11
CA ALA A 287 -27.09 -6.78 -14.25
C ALA A 287 -26.73 -6.21 -15.63
N ARG A 288 -25.47 -6.37 -16.05
CA ARG A 288 -24.99 -5.91 -17.37
C ARG A 288 -25.76 -6.56 -18.52
N ARG A 289 -26.07 -7.85 -18.42
CA ARG A 289 -26.85 -8.56 -19.45
C ARG A 289 -28.30 -8.08 -19.52
N ALA A 290 -28.94 -7.85 -18.36
CA ALA A 290 -30.28 -7.30 -18.31
C ALA A 290 -30.33 -5.89 -18.90
N ALA A 291 -29.34 -5.04 -18.57
CA ALA A 291 -29.23 -3.70 -19.13
C ALA A 291 -29.03 -3.71 -20.65
N GLN A 292 -28.19 -4.61 -21.17
CA GLN A 292 -28.01 -4.81 -22.62
C GLN A 292 -29.29 -5.30 -23.32
N GLY A 293 -30.15 -6.01 -22.61
CA GLY A 293 -31.47 -6.43 -23.09
C GLY A 293 -32.58 -5.43 -22.82
N GLU A 294 -32.25 -4.20 -22.38
CA GLU A 294 -33.20 -3.13 -22.01
C GLU A 294 -34.16 -3.51 -20.88
N ASP A 295 -33.87 -4.58 -20.13
CA ASP A 295 -34.59 -4.94 -18.91
C ASP A 295 -33.99 -4.20 -17.71
N PHE A 296 -34.22 -2.89 -17.66
CA PHE A 296 -33.65 -2.00 -16.65
C PHE A 296 -34.11 -2.32 -15.23
N LYS A 297 -35.31 -2.88 -15.06
CA LYS A 297 -35.83 -3.28 -13.74
C LYS A 297 -35.03 -4.45 -13.18
N THR A 298 -34.80 -5.49 -13.98
CA THR A 298 -33.94 -6.62 -13.58
C THR A 298 -32.49 -6.18 -13.41
N ALA A 299 -32.00 -5.30 -14.28
CA ALA A 299 -30.65 -4.75 -14.19
C ALA A 299 -30.43 -4.01 -12.87
N GLN A 300 -31.35 -3.12 -12.49
CA GLN A 300 -31.31 -2.39 -11.21
C GLN A 300 -31.19 -3.35 -10.03
N SER A 301 -32.10 -4.32 -9.92
CA SER A 301 -32.09 -5.26 -8.80
C SER A 301 -30.80 -6.07 -8.72
N ALA A 302 -30.24 -6.45 -9.87
CA ALA A 302 -28.98 -7.19 -9.94
C ALA A 302 -27.75 -6.33 -9.61
N TYR A 303 -27.76 -5.03 -9.97
CA TYR A 303 -26.70 -4.10 -9.55
C TYR A 303 -26.71 -3.89 -8.03
N GLU A 304 -27.89 -3.68 -7.44
CA GLU A 304 -28.05 -3.49 -5.99
C GLU A 304 -27.57 -4.73 -5.22
N GLU A 305 -27.92 -5.93 -5.68
CA GLU A 305 -27.41 -7.19 -5.13
C GLU A 305 -25.88 -7.28 -5.24
N GLY A 306 -25.34 -6.96 -6.43
CA GLY A 306 -23.91 -7.04 -6.71
C GLY A 306 -23.07 -6.07 -5.88
N LEU A 307 -23.50 -4.82 -5.79
CA LEU A 307 -22.82 -3.78 -5.00
C LEU A 307 -22.90 -4.07 -3.50
N THR A 308 -24.02 -4.60 -3.01
CA THR A 308 -24.16 -5.03 -1.60
C THR A 308 -23.21 -6.18 -1.27
N ALA A 309 -23.13 -7.20 -2.13
CA ALA A 309 -22.22 -8.32 -1.94
C ALA A 309 -20.74 -7.88 -2.05
N LEU A 310 -20.43 -6.95 -2.96
CA LEU A 310 -19.08 -6.39 -3.07
C LEU A 310 -18.68 -5.61 -1.82
N GLN A 311 -19.60 -4.80 -1.28
CA GLN A 311 -19.40 -4.10 -0.01
C GLN A 311 -19.10 -5.09 1.13
N ALA A 312 -19.84 -6.20 1.23
CA ALA A 312 -19.61 -7.25 2.23
C ALA A 312 -18.19 -7.84 2.11
N SER A 313 -17.75 -8.18 0.89
CA SER A 313 -16.39 -8.68 0.64
C SER A 313 -15.30 -7.66 1.03
N LEU A 314 -15.55 -6.37 0.81
CA LEU A 314 -14.64 -5.28 1.20
C LEU A 314 -14.62 -5.01 2.71
N ILE A 315 -15.67 -5.37 3.45
CA ILE A 315 -15.68 -5.36 4.93
C ILE A 315 -14.69 -6.40 5.47
N GLU A 316 -14.64 -7.58 4.88
CA GLU A 316 -13.69 -8.62 5.26
C GLU A 316 -12.25 -8.30 4.81
N ASN A 317 -12.11 -7.49 3.75
CA ASN A 317 -10.82 -7.14 3.14
C ASN A 317 -10.57 -5.62 3.14
N PRO A 318 -10.44 -4.98 4.31
CA PRO A 318 -10.44 -3.51 4.42
C PRO A 318 -9.24 -2.83 3.74
N THR A 319 -8.13 -3.55 3.55
CA THR A 319 -6.95 -3.04 2.84
C THR A 319 -7.20 -2.79 1.35
N LEU A 320 -8.22 -3.42 0.77
CA LEU A 320 -8.54 -3.30 -0.66
C LEU A 320 -9.30 -2.01 -1.00
N ARG A 321 -9.92 -1.36 -0.01
CA ARG A 321 -10.78 -0.18 -0.21
C ARG A 321 -10.02 1.04 -0.72
N ASN A 322 -8.72 1.10 -0.43
CA ASN A 322 -7.84 2.18 -0.86
C ASN A 322 -7.03 1.79 -2.12
N GLN A 323 -7.28 0.60 -2.69
CA GLN A 323 -6.57 0.16 -3.89
C GLN A 323 -7.17 0.86 -5.11
N PRO A 324 -6.39 1.61 -5.91
CA PRO A 324 -6.90 2.33 -7.07
C PRO A 324 -7.69 1.45 -8.04
N ALA A 325 -7.19 0.24 -8.30
CA ALA A 325 -7.85 -0.77 -9.13
C ALA A 325 -9.27 -1.14 -8.66
N ILE A 326 -9.49 -1.21 -7.35
CA ILE A 326 -10.79 -1.55 -6.77
C ILE A 326 -11.73 -0.34 -6.80
N ILE A 327 -11.18 0.85 -6.53
CA ILE A 327 -11.93 2.12 -6.62
C ILE A 327 -12.46 2.30 -8.04
N GLU A 328 -11.62 2.11 -9.05
CA GLU A 328 -11.99 2.25 -10.47
C GLU A 328 -13.05 1.23 -10.90
N GLU A 329 -12.93 -0.04 -10.49
CA GLU A 329 -13.93 -1.07 -10.80
C GLU A 329 -15.29 -0.73 -10.17
N ILE A 330 -15.30 -0.26 -8.91
CA ILE A 330 -16.53 0.15 -8.21
C ILE A 330 -17.14 1.39 -8.86
N ASP A 331 -16.33 2.40 -9.17
CA ASP A 331 -16.77 3.61 -9.86
C ASP A 331 -17.46 3.27 -11.19
N SER A 332 -16.83 2.41 -11.99
CA SER A 332 -17.43 1.88 -13.22
C SER A 332 -18.76 1.14 -12.98
N GLN A 333 -18.86 0.31 -11.94
CA GLN A 333 -20.13 -0.36 -11.64
C GLN A 333 -21.22 0.60 -11.19
N VAL A 334 -20.88 1.59 -10.37
CA VAL A 334 -21.80 2.60 -9.85
C VAL A 334 -22.32 3.50 -10.97
N ASP A 335 -21.45 3.92 -11.90
CA ASP A 335 -21.86 4.71 -13.06
C ASP A 335 -22.77 3.92 -14.00
N ASN A 336 -22.45 2.65 -14.27
CA ASN A 336 -23.33 1.79 -15.05
C ASN A 336 -24.71 1.60 -14.37
N TYR A 337 -24.72 1.43 -13.05
CA TYR A 337 -25.95 1.35 -12.27
C TYR A 337 -26.74 2.66 -12.34
N ARG A 338 -26.08 3.81 -12.21
CA ARG A 338 -26.72 5.13 -12.33
C ARG A 338 -27.43 5.28 -13.67
N ASN A 339 -26.77 4.93 -14.77
CA ASN A 339 -27.38 4.97 -16.11
C ASN A 339 -28.64 4.10 -16.17
N VAL A 340 -28.62 2.88 -15.61
CA VAL A 340 -29.80 1.99 -15.55
C VAL A 340 -30.96 2.57 -14.75
N VAL A 341 -30.68 3.32 -13.68
CA VAL A 341 -31.70 3.99 -12.87
C VAL A 341 -32.27 5.21 -13.60
N GLU A 342 -31.43 5.96 -14.31
CA GLU A 342 -31.82 7.12 -15.12
C GLU A 342 -32.72 6.71 -16.31
N GLU A 343 -32.41 5.62 -17.01
CA GLU A 343 -33.26 5.06 -18.09
C GLU A 343 -34.68 4.69 -17.61
N GLN A 344 -34.85 4.45 -16.31
CA GLN A 344 -36.16 4.21 -15.70
C GLN A 344 -36.86 5.49 -15.23
N GLY A 345 -36.24 6.66 -15.37
CA GLY A 345 -36.74 7.93 -14.85
C GLY A 345 -36.75 8.02 -13.31
N LYS A 346 -35.94 7.20 -12.64
CA LYS A 346 -35.83 7.16 -11.18
C LYS A 346 -34.66 8.01 -10.70
N GLN A 347 -34.68 8.36 -9.41
CA GLN A 347 -33.52 8.98 -8.76
C GLN A 347 -32.56 7.90 -8.26
N PHE A 348 -31.26 8.16 -8.42
CA PHE A 348 -30.19 7.31 -7.92
C PHE A 348 -30.17 7.29 -6.38
N ASP A 349 -30.10 6.08 -5.80
CA ASP A 349 -29.97 5.92 -4.36
C ASP A 349 -28.49 6.07 -3.94
N ASN A 350 -28.21 7.13 -3.18
CA ASN A 350 -26.88 7.43 -2.68
C ASN A 350 -26.30 6.33 -1.78
N ALA A 351 -27.10 5.40 -1.25
CA ALA A 351 -26.61 4.20 -0.56
C ALA A 351 -25.61 3.39 -1.41
N TYR A 352 -25.74 3.46 -2.74
CA TYR A 352 -24.87 2.77 -3.70
C TYR A 352 -23.81 3.69 -4.33
N SER A 353 -23.60 4.90 -3.80
CA SER A 353 -22.47 5.73 -4.21
C SER A 353 -21.14 5.03 -3.92
N VAL A 354 -20.10 5.37 -4.69
CA VAL A 354 -18.74 4.81 -4.54
C VAL A 354 -18.26 4.91 -3.09
N GLU A 355 -18.44 6.08 -2.47
CA GLU A 355 -18.07 6.31 -1.07
C GLU A 355 -18.78 5.34 -0.12
N ASN A 356 -20.08 5.11 -0.31
CA ASN A 356 -20.84 4.22 0.56
C ASN A 356 -20.50 2.74 0.35
N VAL A 357 -20.26 2.31 -0.89
CA VAL A 357 -19.77 0.95 -1.19
C VAL A 357 -18.40 0.70 -0.56
N LEU A 358 -17.53 1.73 -0.52
CA LEU A 358 -16.20 1.65 0.08
C LEU A 358 -16.19 1.86 1.62
N ARG A 359 -17.30 2.27 2.22
CA ARG A 359 -17.36 2.83 3.58
C ARG A 359 -16.92 1.88 4.68
N LYS A 360 -16.23 2.43 5.70
CA LYS A 360 -15.95 1.78 7.00
C LYS A 360 -17.23 1.81 7.83
N ASN A 361 -17.71 0.64 8.27
CA ASN A 361 -18.63 0.62 9.40
C ASN A 361 -17.89 1.29 10.56
N SER A 362 -18.48 2.36 11.09
CA SER A 362 -17.92 3.15 12.18
C SER A 362 -17.95 2.36 13.48
#